data_AF-A0AAX7T0K5-F1
#
_entry.id   AF-A0AAX7T0K5-F1
#
_cell.length_a   1.000
_cell.length_b   1.000
_cell.length_c   1.000
_cell.angle_alpha   90.00
_cell.angle_beta   90.00
_cell.angle_gamma   90.00
#
_symmetry.space_group_name_H-M   'P 1'
#
loop_
_entity.id
_entity.type
_entity.pdbx_description
1 polymer ?
#
loop_
_entity_poly.entity_id
_entity_poly.type
_entity_poly.pdbx_seq_one_letter_code
_entity_poly.pdbx_strand_id
1 'polypeptide(L)'
;MVNVPKTRRTFCKKCKKHQPHKVTQYKKGKDSLYVQGKRRYDRKQSGYGGQSKPIFRKKAKTTKKIVLRLECVEPNCRSKRMLAIKRCKHFELGGDKKRKVRLTYVPGIVKIEVKYSLQHILYINFISVVLFIVGLISAKATVWCQNHPTEICH
;
A
#
# COMPACT_ATOMS: atom_id res chain seq x y z
N MET A 1 2.10 8.25 -7.28
CA MET A 1 0.96 7.89 -6.41
C MET A 1 -0.01 9.06 -6.36
N VAL A 2 -1.31 8.84 -6.57
CA VAL A 2 -2.34 9.90 -6.42
C VAL A 2 -3.20 9.56 -5.21
N ASN A 3 -3.21 10.45 -4.22
CA ASN A 3 -4.03 10.33 -3.01
C ASN A 3 -5.17 11.35 -3.07
N VAL A 4 -6.41 10.88 -2.88
CA VAL A 4 -7.61 11.73 -2.80
C VAL A 4 -8.28 11.54 -1.43
N PRO A 5 -8.65 12.62 -0.72
CA PRO A 5 -9.30 12.49 0.58
C PRO A 5 -10.69 11.85 0.46
N LYS A 6 -11.10 11.09 1.49
CA LYS A 6 -12.42 10.45 1.57
C LYS A 6 -13.57 11.44 1.71
N THR A 7 -13.29 12.67 2.16
CA THR A 7 -14.25 13.76 2.29
C THR A 7 -13.71 15.01 1.61
N ARG A 8 -14.58 15.76 0.92
CA ARG A 8 -14.22 17.02 0.27
C ARG A 8 -15.40 17.98 0.29
N ARG A 9 -15.19 19.25 0.69
CA ARG A 9 -16.20 20.30 0.52
C ARG A 9 -16.25 20.74 -0.94
N THR A 10 -17.40 20.56 -1.60
CA THR A 10 -17.60 21.03 -2.98
C THR A 10 -19.02 21.53 -3.18
N PHE A 11 -19.23 22.30 -4.25
CA PHE A 11 -20.56 22.73 -4.65
C PHE A 11 -21.49 21.55 -4.94
N CYS A 12 -22.66 21.55 -4.30
CA CYS A 12 -23.76 20.63 -4.58
C CYS A 12 -24.79 21.29 -5.49
N LYS A 13 -25.11 20.67 -6.63
CA LYS A 13 -26.09 21.21 -7.59
C LYS A 13 -27.52 21.27 -7.04
N LYS A 14 -27.91 20.31 -6.19
CA LYS A 14 -29.27 20.29 -5.61
C LYS A 14 -29.41 21.31 -4.47
N CYS A 15 -28.45 21.35 -3.55
CA CYS A 15 -28.50 22.29 -2.41
C CYS A 15 -28.10 23.71 -2.80
N LYS A 16 -27.48 23.92 -3.97
CA LYS A 16 -26.91 25.19 -4.44
C LYS A 16 -25.90 25.83 -3.47
N LYS A 17 -25.30 25.02 -2.58
CA LYS A 17 -24.29 25.44 -1.59
C LYS A 17 -23.12 24.47 -1.53
N HIS A 18 -22.01 24.92 -0.95
CA HIS A 18 -20.81 24.11 -0.74
C HIS A 18 -20.96 23.21 0.48
N GLN A 19 -21.25 21.93 0.24
CA GLN A 19 -21.40 20.92 1.30
C GLN A 19 -20.24 19.92 1.33
N PRO A 20 -19.99 19.28 2.48
CA PRO A 20 -19.11 18.12 2.53
C PRO A 20 -19.71 16.98 1.70
N HIS A 21 -18.87 16.38 0.86
CA HIS A 21 -19.21 15.21 0.06
C HIS A 21 -18.34 14.03 0.47
N LYS A 22 -18.94 12.86 0.62
CA LYS A 22 -18.24 11.58 0.70
C LYS A 22 -17.74 11.21 -0.69
N VAL A 23 -16.44 10.97 -0.80
CA VAL A 23 -15.78 10.61 -2.06
C VAL A 23 -15.59 9.10 -2.05
N THR A 24 -16.01 8.46 -3.14
CA THR A 24 -15.81 7.02 -3.39
C THR A 24 -15.28 6.81 -4.80
N GLN A 25 -14.63 5.69 -5.06
CA GLN A 25 -14.25 5.33 -6.43
C GLN A 25 -15.46 4.72 -7.14
N TYR A 26 -15.77 5.20 -8.34
CA TYR A 26 -16.78 4.58 -9.18
C TYR A 26 -16.28 3.25 -9.73
N LYS A 27 -17.10 2.21 -9.61
CA LYS A 27 -16.91 0.91 -10.25
C LYS A 27 -18.04 0.70 -11.26
N LYS A 28 -17.71 0.20 -12.45
CA LYS A 28 -18.72 -0.19 -13.45
C LYS A 28 -19.53 -1.36 -12.88
N GLY A 29 -20.85 -1.27 -12.95
CA GLY A 29 -21.74 -2.39 -12.61
C GLY A 29 -21.69 -3.51 -13.65
N LYS A 30 -22.37 -4.63 -13.35
CA LYS A 30 -22.59 -5.72 -14.31
C LYS A 30 -23.47 -5.22 -15.46
N ASP A 31 -23.14 -5.61 -16.68
CA ASP A 31 -23.95 -5.27 -17.84
C ASP A 31 -25.29 -6.04 -17.81
N SER A 32 -26.40 -5.37 -18.09
CA SER A 32 -27.74 -5.98 -18.13
C SER A 32 -27.97 -6.74 -19.44
N LEU A 33 -28.65 -7.88 -19.37
CA LEU A 33 -28.97 -8.71 -20.54
C LEU A 33 -30.13 -8.17 -21.38
N TYR A 34 -31.03 -7.43 -20.75
CA TYR A 34 -32.28 -6.98 -21.37
C TYR A 34 -32.15 -5.63 -22.11
N VAL A 35 -30.96 -5.04 -22.13
CA VAL A 35 -30.72 -3.82 -22.92
C VAL A 35 -30.82 -4.12 -24.41
N GLN A 36 -31.36 -3.17 -25.18
CA GLN A 36 -31.65 -3.36 -26.61
C GLN A 36 -30.43 -3.84 -27.41
N GLY A 37 -29.24 -3.30 -27.12
CA GLY A 37 -28.00 -3.67 -27.80
C GLY A 37 -27.58 -5.12 -27.53
N LYS A 38 -27.75 -5.61 -26.30
CA LYS A 38 -27.42 -6.98 -25.92
C LYS A 38 -28.42 -7.97 -26.52
N ARG A 39 -29.73 -7.69 -26.43
CA ARG A 39 -30.78 -8.46 -27.11
C ARG A 39 -30.53 -8.61 -28.61
N ARG A 40 -30.16 -7.50 -29.27
CA ARG A 40 -29.82 -7.51 -30.71
C ARG A 40 -28.56 -8.34 -31.00
N TYR A 41 -27.52 -8.22 -30.16
CA TYR A 41 -26.29 -8.99 -30.31
C TYR A 41 -26.53 -10.48 -30.15
N ASP A 42 -27.29 -10.88 -29.13
CA ASP A 42 -27.57 -12.29 -28.86
C ASP A 42 -28.39 -12.94 -29.98
N ARG A 43 -29.40 -12.24 -30.50
CA ARG A 43 -30.15 -12.68 -31.70
C ARG A 43 -29.28 -12.74 -32.96
N LYS A 44 -28.28 -11.88 -33.08
CA LYS A 44 -27.32 -11.93 -34.21
C LYS A 44 -26.31 -13.07 -34.05
N GLN A 45 -26.01 -13.43 -32.80
CA GLN A 45 -25.00 -14.44 -32.47
C GLN A 45 -25.54 -15.87 -32.50
N SER A 46 -26.86 -16.06 -32.42
CA SER A 46 -27.51 -17.37 -32.53
C SER A 46 -27.43 -17.95 -33.94
N GLY A 47 -27.30 -19.28 -34.05
CA GLY A 47 -27.19 -20.00 -35.32
C GLY A 47 -25.74 -20.29 -35.71
N TYR A 48 -25.53 -20.68 -36.97
CA TYR A 48 -24.21 -20.94 -37.54
C TYR A 48 -23.55 -19.64 -38.03
N GLY A 49 -22.21 -19.62 -38.14
CA GLY A 49 -21.47 -18.47 -38.68
C GLY A 49 -20.47 -17.81 -37.71
N GLY A 50 -20.23 -18.40 -36.53
CA GLY A 50 -19.15 -17.98 -35.62
C GLY A 50 -19.37 -16.61 -34.97
N GLN A 51 -18.31 -15.82 -34.82
CA GLN A 51 -18.36 -14.52 -34.13
C GLN A 51 -18.90 -13.40 -35.05
N SER A 52 -20.06 -12.83 -34.71
CA SER A 52 -20.79 -11.88 -35.56
C SER A 52 -20.38 -10.40 -35.44
N LYS A 53 -19.56 -10.05 -34.42
CA LYS A 53 -19.04 -8.69 -34.19
C LYS A 53 -17.54 -8.72 -33.85
N PRO A 54 -16.78 -7.68 -34.25
CA PRO A 54 -15.33 -7.65 -34.05
C PRO A 54 -14.96 -7.56 -32.56
N ILE A 55 -13.97 -8.36 -32.16
CA ILE A 55 -13.34 -8.28 -30.83
C ILE A 55 -12.07 -7.42 -30.94
N PHE A 56 -12.00 -6.35 -30.15
CA PHE A 56 -10.83 -5.48 -30.14
C PHE A 56 -9.64 -6.13 -29.39
N ARG A 57 -8.64 -6.60 -30.15
CA ARG A 57 -7.45 -7.30 -29.63
C ARG A 57 -6.27 -6.36 -29.27
N LYS A 58 -6.04 -5.29 -30.04
CA LYS A 58 -4.85 -4.42 -29.93
C LYS A 58 -4.99 -3.32 -28.86
N LYS A 59 -5.04 -3.68 -27.58
CA LYS A 59 -5.18 -2.71 -26.47
C LYS A 59 -3.83 -2.05 -26.11
N ALA A 60 -3.66 -0.78 -26.49
CA ALA A 60 -2.44 -0.02 -26.17
C ALA A 60 -2.45 0.65 -24.78
N LYS A 61 -3.63 1.01 -24.24
CA LYS A 61 -3.71 1.77 -22.98
C LYS A 61 -3.71 0.84 -21.78
N THR A 62 -2.72 1.00 -20.90
CA THR A 62 -2.56 0.21 -19.67
C THR A 62 -3.36 0.75 -18.48
N THR A 63 -3.66 2.05 -18.46
CA THR A 63 -4.38 2.72 -17.35
C THR A 63 -5.73 3.25 -17.79
N LYS A 64 -6.65 3.42 -16.83
CA LYS A 64 -7.99 3.99 -17.03
C LYS A 64 -8.09 5.38 -16.39
N LYS A 65 -9.06 6.18 -16.81
CA LYS A 65 -9.43 7.39 -16.06
C LYS A 65 -10.21 6.95 -14.82
N ILE A 66 -9.79 7.41 -13.65
CA ILE A 66 -10.51 7.13 -12.41
C ILE A 66 -11.62 8.17 -12.28
N VAL A 67 -12.84 7.68 -12.04
CA VAL A 67 -14.00 8.51 -11.80
C VAL A 67 -14.33 8.43 -10.31
N LEU A 68 -14.43 9.59 -9.68
CA LEU A 68 -14.87 9.74 -8.31
C LEU A 68 -16.39 9.90 -8.29
N ARG A 69 -17.05 9.20 -7.38
CA ARG A 69 -18.45 9.41 -7.04
C ARG A 69 -18.51 10.23 -5.75
N LEU A 70 -18.98 11.46 -5.88
CA LEU A 70 -19.18 12.42 -4.80
C LEU A 70 -20.63 12.35 -4.35
N GLU A 71 -20.85 11.97 -3.10
CA GLU A 71 -22.17 11.87 -2.49
C GLU A 71 -22.31 12.97 -1.44
N CYS A 72 -23.33 13.82 -1.58
CA CYS A 72 -23.61 14.86 -0.60
C CYS A 72 -23.98 14.23 0.75
N VAL A 73 -23.37 14.70 1.84
CA VAL A 73 -23.61 14.18 3.19
C VAL A 73 -24.97 14.63 3.74
N GLU A 74 -25.50 15.75 3.24
CA GLU A 74 -26.81 16.29 3.65
C GLU A 74 -27.92 15.23 3.51
N PRO A 75 -28.64 14.89 4.60
CA PRO A 75 -29.60 13.77 4.63
C PRO A 75 -30.74 13.96 3.63
N ASN A 76 -31.18 15.20 3.42
CA ASN A 76 -32.28 15.54 2.53
C ASN A 76 -31.90 15.49 1.03
N CYS A 77 -30.60 15.50 0.71
CA CYS A 77 -30.13 15.66 -0.66
C CYS A 77 -29.59 14.35 -1.27
N ARG A 78 -28.64 13.71 -0.56
CA ARG A 78 -27.88 12.50 -0.97
C ARG A 78 -27.51 12.44 -2.47
N SER A 79 -27.36 13.60 -3.12
CA SER A 79 -27.15 13.67 -4.56
C SER A 79 -25.77 13.16 -4.90
N LYS A 80 -25.66 12.42 -6.00
CA LYS A 80 -24.40 11.84 -6.48
C LYS A 80 -23.92 12.57 -7.71
N ARG A 81 -22.64 12.92 -7.73
CA ARG A 81 -21.97 13.55 -8.88
C ARG A 81 -20.72 12.75 -9.26
N MET A 82 -20.55 12.50 -10.55
CA MET A 82 -19.35 11.86 -11.10
C MET A 82 -18.30 12.93 -11.44
N LEU A 83 -17.05 12.72 -11.02
CA LEU A 83 -15.92 13.58 -11.37
C LEU A 83 -14.77 12.72 -11.91
N ALA A 84 -14.42 12.89 -13.19
CA ALA A 84 -13.29 12.20 -13.78
C ALA A 84 -11.98 12.93 -13.49
N ILE A 85 -10.96 12.18 -13.05
CA ILE A 85 -9.58 12.65 -12.92
C ILE A 85 -8.77 12.16 -14.14
N LYS A 86 -7.60 12.77 -14.36
CA LYS A 86 -6.58 12.25 -15.28
C LYS A 86 -6.22 10.78 -14.96
N ARG A 87 -5.66 10.07 -15.94
CA ARG A 87 -5.23 8.68 -15.75
C ARG A 87 -4.07 8.63 -14.77
N CYS A 88 -4.08 7.68 -13.85
CA CYS A 88 -2.96 7.38 -12.97
C CYS A 88 -2.79 5.87 -12.84
N LYS A 89 -1.55 5.44 -12.54
CA LYS A 89 -1.20 4.02 -12.37
C LYS A 89 -1.64 3.48 -11.00
N HIS A 90 -1.34 4.24 -9.94
CA HIS A 90 -1.70 3.90 -8.56
C HIS A 90 -2.56 5.02 -7.97
N PHE A 91 -3.68 4.63 -7.37
CA PHE A 91 -4.69 5.50 -6.79
C PHE A 91 -5.08 5.02 -5.41
N GLU A 92 -5.03 5.93 -4.46
CA GLU A 92 -5.33 5.68 -3.05
C GLU A 92 -6.40 6.67 -2.56
N LEU A 93 -7.29 6.18 -1.71
CA LEU A 93 -8.39 6.96 -1.16
C LEU A 93 -8.23 7.14 0.34
N GLY A 94 -7.83 8.34 0.76
CA GLY A 94 -7.57 8.68 2.16
C GLY A 94 -6.29 8.04 2.71
N GLY A 95 -5.23 7.96 1.89
CA GLY A 95 -3.91 7.57 2.36
C GLY A 95 -3.25 8.65 3.22
N ASP A 96 -2.15 8.31 3.87
CA ASP A 96 -1.46 9.21 4.77
C ASP A 96 -0.92 10.45 4.05
N LYS A 97 -1.06 11.60 4.73
CA LYS A 97 -0.49 12.85 4.25
C LYS A 97 1.02 12.78 4.48
N LYS A 98 1.79 12.90 3.40
CA LYS A 98 3.24 13.06 3.49
C LYS A 98 3.55 14.31 4.31
N ARG A 99 4.21 14.16 5.45
CA ARG A 99 4.70 15.28 6.25
C ARG A 99 5.99 15.80 5.59
N LYS A 100 6.12 17.12 5.45
CA LYS A 100 7.41 17.72 5.13
C LYS A 100 8.21 17.69 6.44
N VAL A 101 9.25 16.86 6.50
CA VAL A 101 10.15 16.84 7.66
C VAL A 101 10.84 18.21 7.69
N ARG A 102 10.52 19.03 8.70
CA ARG A 102 11.39 20.15 9.06
C ARG A 102 12.46 19.57 9.97
N LEU A 103 13.65 19.35 9.42
CA LEU A 103 14.86 19.24 10.23
C LEU A 103 15.09 20.63 10.83
N THR A 104 14.53 20.92 11.99
CA THR A 104 15.03 22.02 12.81
C THR A 104 16.32 21.51 13.44
N TYR A 105 17.45 21.82 12.81
CA TYR A 105 18.73 21.72 13.47
C TYR A 105 18.72 22.79 14.57
N VAL A 106 18.46 22.38 15.81
CA VAL A 106 18.63 23.23 16.98
C VAL A 106 20.12 23.13 17.32
N PRO A 107 20.94 24.17 17.11
CA PRO A 107 22.32 24.14 17.56
C PRO A 107 22.29 24.14 19.10
N GLY A 108 22.61 23.00 19.72
CA GLY A 108 22.85 22.95 21.17
C GLY A 108 22.14 21.88 22.00
N ILE A 109 21.33 20.98 21.41
CA ILE A 109 20.80 19.82 22.16
C ILE A 109 21.03 18.55 21.36
N VAL A 110 22.20 17.94 21.56
CA VAL A 110 22.46 16.55 21.19
C VAL A 110 21.74 15.65 22.22
N LYS A 111 20.41 15.60 22.16
CA LYS A 111 19.68 14.44 22.68
C LYS A 111 19.68 13.39 21.58
N ILE A 112 20.80 12.70 21.45
CA ILE A 112 20.83 11.37 20.87
C ILE A 112 20.15 10.47 21.90
N GLU A 113 18.83 10.51 21.98
CA GLU A 113 18.07 9.39 22.55
C GLU A 113 18.10 8.29 21.49
N VAL A 114 19.16 7.50 21.59
CA VAL A 114 19.38 6.22 20.94
C VAL A 114 18.12 5.36 21.15
N LYS A 115 17.15 5.44 20.24
CA LYS A 115 16.14 4.38 20.06
C LYS A 115 16.80 3.17 19.40
N TYR A 116 17.82 2.60 20.04
CA TYR A 116 18.15 1.19 19.87
C TYR A 116 17.44 0.45 21.01
N SER A 117 16.13 0.28 20.87
CA SER A 117 15.32 -0.38 21.88
C SER A 117 15.68 -1.87 21.92
N LEU A 118 16.31 -2.27 23.03
CA LEU A 118 16.51 -3.63 23.56
C LEU A 118 17.29 -4.64 22.70
N GLN A 119 17.11 -4.67 21.39
CA GLN A 119 17.69 -5.71 20.52
C GLN A 119 19.22 -5.58 20.40
N HIS A 120 19.74 -4.36 20.41
CA HIS A 120 21.17 -4.10 20.32
C HIS A 120 21.91 -4.32 21.65
N ILE A 121 21.27 -4.03 22.78
CA ILE A 121 21.85 -4.27 24.12
C ILE A 121 21.93 -5.78 24.38
N LEU A 122 20.89 -6.54 24.01
CA LEU A 122 20.93 -8.00 24.09
C LEU A 122 22.02 -8.59 23.18
N TYR A 123 22.20 -8.04 21.97
CA TYR A 123 23.23 -8.51 21.03
C TYR A 123 24.67 -8.27 21.54
N ILE A 124 24.95 -7.11 22.15
CA ILE A 124 26.26 -6.81 22.73
C ILE A 124 26.55 -7.71 23.93
N ASN A 125 25.59 -7.87 24.85
CA ASN A 125 25.76 -8.75 26.00
C ASN A 125 25.93 -10.22 25.57
N PHE A 126 25.22 -10.67 24.53
CA PHE A 126 25.39 -12.03 23.99
C PHE A 126 26.79 -12.25 23.40
N ILE A 127 27.33 -11.30 22.62
CA ILE A 127 28.69 -11.40 22.07
C ILE A 127 29.75 -11.44 23.18
N SER A 128 29.63 -10.61 24.21
CA SER A 128 30.57 -10.61 25.34
C SER A 128 30.55 -11.93 26.12
N VAL A 129 29.37 -12.53 26.33
CA VAL A 129 29.26 -13.83 27.01
C VAL A 129 29.86 -14.96 26.15
N VAL A 130 29.61 -14.98 24.85
CA VAL A 130 30.18 -15.98 23.94
C VAL A 130 31.70 -15.89 23.89
N LEU A 131 32.27 -14.69 23.79
CA LEU A 131 33.73 -14.50 23.80
C LEU A 131 34.36 -14.93 25.14
N PHE A 132 33.67 -14.71 26.27
CA PHE A 132 34.15 -15.14 27.58
C PHE A 132 34.13 -16.67 27.73
N ILE A 133 33.07 -17.33 27.26
CA ILE A 133 32.96 -18.80 27.28
C ILE A 133 34.01 -19.44 26.36
N VAL A 134 34.19 -18.92 25.15
CA VAL A 134 35.23 -19.41 24.23
C VAL A 134 36.63 -19.20 24.82
N GLY A 135 36.88 -18.06 25.47
CA GLY A 135 38.12 -17.80 26.20
C GLY A 135 38.36 -18.80 27.35
N LEU A 136 37.33 -19.16 28.12
CA LEU A 136 37.42 -20.16 29.18
C LEU A 136 37.65 -21.57 28.63
N ILE A 137 37.04 -21.93 27.50
CA ILE A 137 37.26 -23.23 26.84
C ILE A 137 38.71 -23.32 26.34
N SER A 138 39.23 -22.27 25.68
CA SER A 138 40.63 -22.23 25.25
C SER A 138 41.59 -22.27 26.45
N ALA A 139 41.31 -21.57 27.55
CA ALA A 139 42.16 -21.60 28.74
C ALA A 139 42.18 -22.99 29.40
N LYS A 140 41.03 -23.68 29.47
CA LYS A 140 40.96 -25.07 29.95
C LYS A 140 41.68 -26.05 29.02
N ALA A 141 41.62 -25.86 27.71
CA ALA A 141 42.35 -26.69 26.75
C ALA A 141 43.87 -26.53 26.92
N THR A 142 44.37 -25.32 27.15
CA THR A 142 45.81 -25.09 27.40
C THR A 142 46.27 -25.71 28.72
N VAL A 143 45.47 -25.62 29.79
CA VAL A 143 45.79 -26.24 31.09
C VAL A 143 45.67 -27.77 31.04
N TRP A 144 44.73 -28.33 30.27
CA TRP A 144 44.65 -29.77 30.04
C TRP A 144 45.86 -30.29 29.25
N CYS A 145 46.30 -29.57 28.21
CA CYS A 145 47.48 -29.90 27.41
C CYS A 145 48.79 -29.84 28.24
N GLN A 146 48.87 -28.95 29.23
CA GLN A 146 50.02 -28.87 30.15
C GLN A 146 50.05 -30.00 31.20
N ASN A 147 48.89 -30.54 31.58
CA ASN A 147 48.78 -31.59 32.61
C ASN A 147 48.74 -33.03 32.04
N HIS A 148 48.59 -33.21 30.73
CA HIS A 148 48.61 -34.52 30.05
C HIS A 148 49.49 -34.52 28.77
N PRO A 149 50.83 -34.47 28.89
CA PRO A 149 51.73 -34.42 27.73
C PRO A 149 51.93 -35.77 26.99
N THR A 150 51.22 -36.85 27.34
CA THR A 150 51.54 -38.21 26.87
C THR A 150 50.39 -38.98 26.22
N GLU A 151 49.44 -38.32 25.55
CA GLU A 151 48.44 -39.01 24.69
C GLU A 151 48.25 -38.35 23.32
N ILE A 152 49.34 -37.86 22.70
CA ILE A 152 49.34 -37.55 21.26
C ILE A 152 50.54 -38.25 20.61
N CYS A 153 50.43 -39.57 20.51
CA CYS A 153 51.14 -40.39 19.54
C CYS A 153 50.10 -41.31 18.89
N HIS A 154 49.35 -40.79 17.91
CA HIS A 154 48.95 -41.46 16.66
C HIS A 154 48.10 -40.54 15.78
#